data_AF-A0A1M6WC34-F1
#
_entry.id   AF-A0A1M6WC34-F1
#
_cell.length_a   1.000
_cell.length_b   1.000
_cell.length_c   1.000
_cell.angle_alpha   90.00
_cell.angle_beta   90.00
_cell.angle_gamma   90.00
#
_symmetry.space_group_name_H-M   'P 1'
#
loop_
_entity.id
_entity.type
_entity.pdbx_description
1 polymer ?
#
loop_
_entity_poly.entity_id
_entity_poly.type
_entity_poly.pdbx_seq_one_letter_code
_entity_poly.pdbx_strand_id
1 'polypeptide(L)'
;MAAEQAEQAEHEGHTEHDGHAEDADHEGRDTAEPSRDGAAAAPAAGGISIGVMTGGAAAAGRGARAEDRARRAAAPPPAPYTGPPVQAPAAGIGVGTMTGGAVAAGPDARAVDASTQYADASAELAAAVSALREQLRALAPSAETAEIDAELAATEREIAEEGRVRRSRLQWLRDRLDLGATAAAGLASAAAVVQACLQLLG
;
A
#
# COMPACT_ATOMS: atom_id res chain seq x y z
N MET A 1 16.97 -39.75 22.41
CA MET A 1 17.93 -39.89 23.53
C MET A 1 19.24 -39.29 23.07
N ALA A 2 19.83 -38.40 23.89
CA ALA A 2 21.04 -37.59 23.61
C ALA A 2 20.91 -36.64 22.38
N ALA A 3 21.32 -35.37 22.44
CA ALA A 3 21.71 -34.49 23.55
C ALA A 3 21.33 -33.04 23.11
N GLU A 4 20.91 -32.08 23.93
CA GLU A 4 21.34 -31.68 25.29
C GLU A 4 22.75 -31.09 25.34
N GLN A 5 22.85 -29.81 24.97
CA GLN A 5 23.81 -28.81 25.46
C GLN A 5 23.34 -27.44 24.91
N ALA A 6 22.80 -26.60 25.78
CA ALA A 6 23.51 -25.57 26.55
C ALA A 6 23.57 -24.26 25.73
N GLU A 7 22.75 -23.25 26.01
CA GLU A 7 22.74 -22.46 27.25
C GLU A 7 24.09 -21.76 27.47
N GLN A 8 24.18 -20.54 26.96
CA GLN A 8 25.20 -19.59 27.41
C GLN A 8 24.74 -18.14 27.18
N ALA A 9 24.52 -17.48 28.32
CA ALA A 9 24.87 -16.09 28.63
C ALA A 9 24.23 -15.00 27.76
N GLU A 10 23.22 -14.27 28.24
CA GLU A 10 23.27 -13.38 29.41
C GLU A 10 24.53 -12.49 29.42
N HIS A 11 24.37 -11.28 28.89
CA HIS A 11 25.29 -10.19 29.15
C HIS A 11 24.51 -8.90 29.47
N GLU A 12 23.97 -8.89 30.68
CA GLU A 12 23.53 -7.66 31.33
C GLU A 12 24.76 -6.85 31.77
N GLY A 13 24.76 -5.57 31.42
CA GLY A 13 25.69 -4.54 31.88
C GLY A 13 25.05 -3.21 31.50
N HIS A 14 24.29 -2.53 32.37
CA HIS A 14 24.66 -2.06 33.71
C HIS A 14 25.95 -1.23 33.68
N THR A 15 25.76 0.05 33.31
CA THR A 15 26.70 1.13 33.62
C THR A 15 25.87 2.31 34.13
N GLU A 16 25.50 2.25 35.41
CA GLU A 16 25.20 3.47 36.15
C GLU A 16 26.48 4.32 36.17
N HIS A 17 26.35 5.63 35.94
CA HIS A 17 27.45 6.54 36.28
C HIS A 17 26.91 7.77 37.00
N ASP A 18 27.41 7.93 38.21
CA ASP A 18 26.97 8.91 39.18
C ASP A 18 27.30 10.35 38.78
N GLY A 19 26.56 11.25 39.42
CA GLY A 19 26.57 12.67 39.18
C GLY A 19 27.90 13.39 39.34
N HIS A 20 27.91 14.60 38.79
CA HIS A 20 28.59 15.74 39.38
C HIS A 20 27.58 16.87 39.54
N ALA A 21 27.43 17.30 40.79
CA ALA A 21 26.85 18.57 41.15
C ALA A 21 28.00 19.50 41.57
N GLU A 22 27.93 20.76 41.14
CA GLU A 22 28.53 21.97 41.75
C GLU A 22 28.08 23.12 40.83
N ASP A 23 27.13 23.93 41.27
CA ASP A 23 27.34 25.15 42.08
C ASP A 23 28.19 26.22 41.38
N ALA A 24 27.50 27.22 40.84
CA ALA A 24 28.06 28.54 40.54
C ALA A 24 26.93 29.59 40.59
N ASP A 25 26.88 30.34 41.67
CA ASP A 25 25.93 31.44 41.85
C ASP A 25 26.08 32.53 40.78
N HIS A 26 24.94 33.00 40.26
CA HIS A 26 24.89 34.31 39.61
C HIS A 26 23.58 35.04 39.95
N GLU A 27 23.58 35.72 41.09
CA GLU A 27 22.57 36.72 41.44
C GLU A 27 22.68 37.94 40.52
N GLY A 28 22.08 37.83 39.33
CA GLY A 28 21.85 38.95 38.41
C GLY A 28 20.41 39.44 38.50
N ARG A 29 20.05 40.16 39.57
CA ARG A 29 18.81 40.94 39.58
C ARG A 29 18.95 42.06 38.55
N ASP A 30 18.21 41.97 37.46
CA ASP A 30 17.65 43.17 36.87
C ASP A 30 16.29 42.96 36.20
N THR A 31 15.46 43.96 36.41
CA THR A 31 14.04 44.09 36.12
C THR A 31 13.64 43.88 34.65
N ALA A 32 12.81 42.87 34.39
CA ALA A 32 11.66 42.97 33.49
C ALA A 32 10.69 41.82 33.76
N GLU A 33 9.50 42.10 34.29
CA GLU A 33 8.44 41.09 34.36
C GLU A 33 8.06 40.68 32.93
N PRO A 34 8.19 39.39 32.54
CA PRO A 34 7.87 38.98 31.19
C PRO A 34 6.35 38.86 31.06
N SER A 35 5.75 39.73 30.26
CA SER A 35 4.37 39.56 29.78
C SER A 35 4.24 38.21 29.04
N ARG A 36 3.84 37.18 29.78
CA ARG A 36 3.63 35.80 29.27
C ARG A 36 2.16 35.50 28.93
N ASP A 37 1.33 36.53 28.84
CA ASP A 37 0.12 36.49 28.02
C ASP A 37 0.53 36.64 26.55
N GLY A 38 0.85 35.50 25.94
CA GLY A 38 1.43 35.42 24.58
C GLY A 38 1.68 34.00 24.08
N ALA A 39 1.73 33.01 24.98
CA ALA A 39 1.43 31.62 24.62
C ALA A 39 -0.11 31.47 24.54
N ALA A 40 -0.73 31.07 23.43
CA ALA A 40 -0.14 30.63 22.17
C ALA A 40 -0.99 31.01 20.96
N ALA A 41 -0.38 31.72 20.01
CA ALA A 41 -0.68 31.47 18.61
C ALA A 41 0.13 30.23 18.19
N ALA A 42 -0.44 29.04 18.37
CA ALA A 42 0.08 27.85 17.69
C ALA A 42 0.17 28.16 16.19
N PRO A 43 1.20 27.68 15.46
CA PRO A 43 1.28 27.92 14.02
C PRO A 43 -0.02 27.43 13.39
N ALA A 44 -0.66 28.27 12.58
CA ALA A 44 -1.91 27.92 11.92
C ALA A 44 -1.68 26.63 11.11
N ALA A 45 -2.18 25.51 11.65
CA ALA A 45 -1.58 24.18 11.54
C ALA A 45 -1.73 23.45 10.19
N GLY A 46 -1.62 24.14 9.05
CA GLY A 46 -1.43 23.56 7.70
C GLY A 46 -2.58 22.70 7.18
N GLY A 47 -3.39 23.26 6.30
CA GLY A 47 -4.35 22.50 5.50
C GLY A 47 -3.66 21.65 4.46
N ILE A 48 -4.45 20.77 3.86
CA ILE A 48 -4.18 20.10 2.59
C ILE A 48 -5.49 20.22 1.80
N SER A 49 -5.50 19.92 0.51
CA SER A 49 -5.85 20.87 -0.56
C SER A 49 -5.66 20.14 -1.89
N ILE A 50 -6.67 19.39 -2.31
CA ILE A 50 -6.73 18.56 -3.50
C ILE A 50 -8.30 18.46 -3.85
N GLY A 51 -8.83 18.17 -5.08
CA GLY A 51 -10.29 18.10 -5.49
C GLY A 51 -11.08 16.82 -6.00
N VAL A 52 -10.53 15.60 -6.24
CA VAL A 52 -11.17 14.28 -6.59
C VAL A 52 -10.33 13.04 -6.10
N MET A 53 -10.88 11.86 -5.79
CA MET A 53 -10.17 10.67 -5.20
C MET A 53 -10.74 9.30 -5.68
N THR A 54 -9.92 8.24 -5.81
CA THR A 54 -10.31 6.94 -6.44
C THR A 54 -9.72 5.69 -5.74
N GLY A 55 -9.40 5.81 -4.45
CA GLY A 55 -9.10 4.69 -3.53
C GLY A 55 -8.42 5.20 -2.26
N GLY A 56 -8.33 4.36 -1.23
CA GLY A 56 -7.67 4.58 0.05
C GLY A 56 -8.25 5.64 1.00
N ALA A 57 -7.45 6.15 1.96
CA ALA A 57 -7.94 6.78 3.20
C ALA A 57 -7.20 8.06 3.71
N ALA A 58 -7.91 9.19 3.81
CA ALA A 58 -7.65 10.54 4.41
C ALA A 58 -7.40 10.74 5.94
N ALA A 59 -6.36 11.47 6.42
CA ALA A 59 -6.31 12.00 7.81
C ALA A 59 -5.41 13.25 8.07
N ALA A 60 -5.77 14.05 9.11
CA ALA A 60 -5.41 15.45 9.47
C ALA A 60 -5.04 15.70 10.96
N GLY A 61 -3.87 16.25 11.30
CA GLY A 61 -3.50 16.68 12.66
C GLY A 61 -2.76 15.65 13.54
N ARG A 62 -2.41 16.03 14.78
CA ARG A 62 -1.63 15.16 15.69
C ARG A 62 -2.43 13.88 16.03
N GLY A 63 -1.93 12.69 15.68
CA GLY A 63 -2.51 11.38 15.95
C GLY A 63 -3.37 10.79 14.83
N ALA A 64 -3.59 11.51 13.73
CA ALA A 64 -4.71 11.22 12.83
C ALA A 64 -4.53 9.94 12.00
N ARG A 65 -5.22 8.85 12.36
CA ARG A 65 -5.13 7.57 11.64
C ARG A 65 -6.33 7.34 10.72
N ALA A 66 -6.06 6.85 9.52
CA ALA A 66 -7.03 6.49 8.49
C ALA A 66 -6.63 5.17 7.83
N GLU A 67 -7.62 4.36 7.48
CA GLU A 67 -7.41 3.04 6.86
C GLU A 67 -8.61 2.65 5.99
N ASP A 68 -8.37 2.31 4.73
CA ASP A 68 -9.35 1.76 3.79
C ASP A 68 -9.09 0.26 3.62
N ARG A 69 -10.16 -0.53 3.62
CA ARG A 69 -10.14 -1.98 3.33
C ARG A 69 -11.28 -2.38 2.37
N ALA A 70 -11.84 -1.41 1.65
CA ALA A 70 -13.00 -1.61 0.78
C ALA A 70 -12.71 -2.62 -0.33
N ARG A 71 -13.68 -3.51 -0.61
CA ARG A 71 -13.71 -4.27 -1.85
C ARG A 71 -14.46 -3.44 -2.88
N ARG A 72 -13.78 -3.03 -3.95
CA ARG A 72 -14.32 -2.13 -4.99
C ARG A 72 -14.34 -2.88 -6.33
N ALA A 73 -15.38 -2.68 -7.13
CA ALA A 73 -15.26 -2.94 -8.57
C ALA A 73 -14.25 -1.95 -9.18
N ALA A 74 -13.56 -2.36 -10.25
CA ALA A 74 -12.64 -1.49 -10.97
C ALA A 74 -13.42 -0.31 -11.56
N ALA A 75 -13.20 0.88 -11.00
CA ALA A 75 -13.71 2.11 -11.59
C ALA A 75 -12.92 2.42 -12.87
N PRO A 76 -13.57 2.96 -13.92
CA PRO A 76 -12.83 3.51 -15.06
C PRO A 76 -11.90 4.64 -14.58
N PRO A 77 -10.77 4.88 -15.26
CA PRO A 77 -9.88 5.98 -14.91
C PRO A 77 -10.66 7.31 -14.94
N PRO A 78 -10.59 8.16 -13.90
CA PRO A 78 -11.34 9.39 -13.88
C PRO A 78 -10.86 10.34 -14.98
N ALA A 79 -11.77 11.16 -15.49
CA ALA A 79 -11.44 12.22 -16.43
C ALA A 79 -10.40 13.18 -15.81
N PRO A 80 -9.46 13.71 -16.61
CA PRO A 80 -8.47 14.65 -16.11
C PRO A 80 -9.16 15.91 -15.58
N TYR A 81 -8.82 16.30 -14.35
CA TYR A 81 -9.37 17.48 -13.70
C TYR A 81 -8.81 18.76 -14.34
N THR A 82 -9.72 19.60 -14.83
CA THR A 82 -9.45 20.87 -15.51
C THR A 82 -9.81 22.09 -14.66
N GLY A 83 -10.18 21.89 -13.40
CA GLY A 83 -10.53 22.97 -12.47
C GLY A 83 -9.31 23.71 -11.90
N PRO A 84 -9.53 24.83 -11.19
CA PRO A 84 -8.47 25.58 -10.54
C PRO A 84 -7.82 24.76 -9.40
N PRO A 85 -6.53 24.95 -9.10
CA PRO A 85 -5.83 24.21 -8.05
C PRO A 85 -6.47 24.46 -6.68
N VAL A 86 -6.81 23.39 -5.96
CA VAL A 86 -7.53 23.49 -4.68
C VAL A 86 -6.56 23.87 -3.57
N GLN A 87 -6.74 25.06 -3.00
CA GLN A 87 -5.88 25.51 -1.90
C GLN A 87 -6.17 24.77 -0.60
N ALA A 88 -5.09 24.27 -0.01
CA ALA A 88 -5.02 23.89 1.39
C ALA A 88 -5.48 25.06 2.31
N PRO A 89 -6.34 24.83 3.31
CA PRO A 89 -6.55 25.80 4.39
C PRO A 89 -5.30 25.88 5.30
N ALA A 90 -5.45 26.33 6.53
CA ALA A 90 -4.37 26.34 7.53
C ALA A 90 -4.59 25.35 8.69
N ALA A 91 -5.26 24.19 8.49
CA ALA A 91 -5.14 22.94 9.29
C ALA A 91 -6.04 21.79 8.74
N GLY A 92 -5.53 20.71 8.12
CA GLY A 92 -6.37 19.61 7.59
C GLY A 92 -5.96 18.93 6.26
N ILE A 93 -6.94 18.38 5.52
CA ILE A 93 -6.91 17.80 4.14
C ILE A 93 -8.23 18.10 3.38
N GLY A 94 -8.14 18.31 2.06
CA GLY A 94 -9.15 17.99 1.02
C GLY A 94 -8.43 17.24 -0.13
N VAL A 95 -9.12 16.58 -1.08
CA VAL A 95 -8.50 15.54 -1.97
C VAL A 95 -8.91 15.63 -3.46
N GLY A 96 -8.10 15.15 -4.47
CA GLY A 96 -7.26 15.78 -5.57
C GLY A 96 -7.63 16.00 -7.06
N THR A 97 -6.87 15.39 -7.95
CA THR A 97 -7.39 14.14 -8.50
C THR A 97 -6.46 13.06 -7.99
N MET A 98 -6.98 11.88 -7.72
CA MET A 98 -6.22 10.85 -6.99
C MET A 98 -6.78 9.50 -7.37
N THR A 99 -5.90 8.61 -7.85
CA THR A 99 -6.13 7.28 -8.46
C THR A 99 -6.45 6.10 -7.53
N GLY A 100 -6.38 6.32 -6.22
CA GLY A 100 -6.05 5.27 -5.24
C GLY A 100 -5.35 5.88 -4.02
N GLY A 101 -5.07 5.09 -2.98
CA GLY A 101 -4.09 5.42 -1.94
C GLY A 101 -4.61 6.20 -0.72
N ALA A 102 -3.81 6.22 0.34
CA ALA A 102 -4.19 6.80 1.62
C ALA A 102 -3.31 8.01 1.98
N VAL A 103 -3.90 8.99 2.64
CA VAL A 103 -3.30 10.26 3.05
C VAL A 103 -3.60 10.53 4.54
N ALA A 104 -2.91 11.46 5.17
CA ALA A 104 -2.07 11.17 6.36
C ALA A 104 -1.28 12.43 6.68
N ALA A 105 -1.63 13.21 7.71
CA ALA A 105 -0.93 14.43 8.05
C ALA A 105 -1.11 14.82 9.53
N GLY A 106 -0.13 15.56 10.04
CA GLY A 106 0.07 15.88 11.46
C GLY A 106 0.81 14.79 12.26
N PRO A 107 1.45 15.12 13.40
CA PRO A 107 2.38 14.20 14.08
C PRO A 107 1.67 12.99 14.71
N ASP A 108 2.14 11.76 14.52
CA ASP A 108 1.44 10.48 14.88
C ASP A 108 0.30 10.06 13.93
N ALA A 109 0.07 10.79 12.84
CA ALA A 109 -0.89 10.42 11.82
C ALA A 109 -0.47 9.19 10.99
N ARG A 110 -1.44 8.42 10.50
CA ARG A 110 -1.24 7.21 9.69
C ARG A 110 -2.29 7.12 8.60
N ALA A 111 -1.90 6.58 7.46
CA ALA A 111 -2.79 6.33 6.34
C ALA A 111 -2.54 4.92 5.81
N VAL A 112 -3.58 4.15 5.52
CA VAL A 112 -3.47 2.83 4.90
C VAL A 112 -4.51 2.68 3.80
N ASP A 113 -4.09 2.25 2.62
CA ASP A 113 -4.98 1.71 1.60
C ASP A 113 -4.70 0.22 1.49
N ALA A 114 -5.63 -0.58 1.97
CA ALA A 114 -5.71 -2.02 1.80
C ALA A 114 -7.02 -2.40 1.09
N SER A 115 -7.54 -1.50 0.24
CA SER A 115 -8.67 -1.78 -0.62
C SER A 115 -8.32 -2.84 -1.68
N THR A 116 -9.29 -3.70 -1.98
CA THR A 116 -9.16 -4.72 -3.03
C THR A 116 -10.01 -4.32 -4.22
N GLN A 117 -9.37 -4.10 -5.37
CA GLN A 117 -10.07 -3.84 -6.62
C GLN A 117 -10.33 -5.15 -7.37
N TYR A 118 -11.52 -5.30 -7.93
CA TYR A 118 -11.95 -6.48 -8.70
C TYR A 118 -12.42 -6.08 -10.11
N ALA A 119 -12.10 -6.90 -11.11
CA ALA A 119 -12.69 -6.82 -12.45
C ALA A 119 -13.64 -8.00 -12.66
N ASP A 120 -14.76 -7.77 -13.36
CA ASP A 120 -15.69 -8.83 -13.71
C ASP A 120 -15.03 -9.81 -14.69
N ALA A 121 -15.17 -11.11 -14.45
CA ALA A 121 -14.50 -12.13 -15.24
C ALA A 121 -15.29 -12.44 -16.52
N SER A 122 -14.67 -12.25 -17.69
CA SER A 122 -15.25 -12.75 -18.93
C SER A 122 -15.12 -14.28 -19.02
N ALA A 123 -16.07 -14.93 -19.69
CA ALA A 123 -15.98 -16.36 -20.00
C ALA A 123 -14.73 -16.68 -20.86
N GLU A 124 -14.28 -15.71 -21.66
CA GLU A 124 -13.05 -15.78 -22.45
C GLU A 124 -11.80 -15.81 -21.55
N LEU A 125 -11.71 -14.96 -20.53
CA LEU A 125 -10.64 -15.03 -19.52
C LEU A 125 -10.63 -16.38 -18.81
N ALA A 126 -11.81 -16.88 -18.40
CA ALA A 126 -11.93 -18.17 -17.74
C ALA A 126 -11.38 -19.31 -18.62
N ALA A 127 -11.78 -19.35 -19.90
CA ALA A 127 -11.30 -20.33 -20.86
C ALA A 127 -9.79 -20.20 -21.15
N ALA A 128 -9.28 -18.98 -21.29
CA ALA A 128 -7.86 -18.71 -21.54
C ALA A 128 -6.98 -19.13 -20.35
N VAL A 129 -7.41 -18.84 -19.11
CA VAL A 129 -6.74 -19.29 -17.89
C VAL A 129 -6.72 -20.81 -17.82
N SER A 130 -7.86 -21.48 -18.01
CA SER A 130 -7.92 -22.95 -17.92
C SER A 130 -7.03 -23.63 -18.99
N ALA A 131 -7.09 -23.15 -20.23
CA ALA A 131 -6.23 -23.64 -21.33
C ALA A 131 -4.72 -23.42 -21.07
N LEU A 132 -4.34 -22.28 -20.47
CA LEU A 132 -2.95 -22.04 -20.09
C LEU A 132 -2.49 -23.00 -19.00
N ARG A 133 -3.34 -23.30 -18.00
CA ARG A 133 -3.02 -24.30 -16.96
C ARG A 133 -2.82 -25.70 -17.52
N GLU A 134 -3.66 -26.14 -18.45
CA GLU A 134 -3.49 -27.43 -19.13
C GLU A 134 -2.14 -27.50 -19.89
N GLN A 135 -1.78 -26.42 -20.58
CA GLN A 135 -0.51 -26.34 -21.31
C GLN A 135 0.70 -26.31 -20.38
N LEU A 136 0.66 -25.57 -19.27
CA LEU A 136 1.74 -25.56 -18.27
C LEU A 136 1.98 -26.94 -17.65
N ARG A 137 0.93 -27.75 -17.45
CA ARG A 137 1.04 -29.13 -16.94
C ARG A 137 1.69 -30.10 -17.94
N ALA A 138 1.69 -29.77 -19.23
CA ALA A 138 2.37 -30.55 -20.27
C ALA A 138 3.87 -30.19 -20.41
N LEU A 139 4.32 -29.09 -19.79
CA LEU A 139 5.72 -28.68 -19.76
C LEU A 139 6.50 -29.38 -18.64
N ALA A 140 7.83 -29.37 -18.75
CA ALA A 140 8.69 -29.83 -17.67
C ALA A 140 8.49 -28.95 -16.42
N PRO A 141 8.25 -29.53 -15.22
CA PRO A 141 8.00 -28.76 -14.02
C PRO A 141 9.24 -27.99 -13.57
N SER A 142 9.06 -26.71 -13.29
CA SER A 142 10.06 -25.81 -12.73
C SER A 142 9.43 -24.97 -11.62
N ALA A 143 10.25 -24.29 -10.81
CA ALA A 143 9.72 -23.38 -9.79
C ALA A 143 8.87 -22.24 -10.39
N GLU A 144 9.26 -21.75 -11.56
CA GLU A 144 8.54 -20.70 -12.30
C GLU A 144 7.19 -21.20 -12.86
N THR A 145 7.14 -22.39 -13.47
CA THR A 145 5.85 -22.93 -13.98
C THR A 145 4.91 -23.29 -12.85
N ALA A 146 5.43 -23.71 -11.68
CA ALA A 146 4.63 -23.95 -10.48
C ALA A 146 4.08 -22.66 -9.85
N GLU A 147 4.88 -21.58 -9.81
CA GLU A 147 4.44 -20.25 -9.36
C GLU A 147 3.28 -19.74 -10.23
N ILE A 148 3.41 -19.87 -11.56
CA ILE A 148 2.39 -19.42 -12.51
C ILE A 148 1.13 -20.30 -12.44
N ASP A 149 1.23 -21.64 -12.37
CA ASP A 149 0.04 -22.50 -12.20
C ASP A 149 -0.68 -22.22 -10.87
N ALA A 150 0.05 -21.91 -9.79
CA ALA A 150 -0.56 -21.59 -8.51
C ALA A 150 -1.41 -20.31 -8.57
N GLU A 151 -0.92 -19.25 -9.22
CA GLU A 151 -1.68 -17.99 -9.34
C GLU A 151 -2.80 -18.07 -10.40
N LEU A 152 -2.62 -18.87 -11.46
CA LEU A 152 -3.71 -19.23 -12.37
C LEU A 152 -4.79 -20.06 -11.67
N ALA A 153 -4.42 -21.01 -10.80
CA ALA A 153 -5.35 -21.78 -9.99
C ALA A 153 -6.11 -20.92 -8.97
N ALA A 154 -5.46 -19.87 -8.44
CA ALA A 154 -6.12 -18.88 -7.60
C ALA A 154 -7.05 -17.96 -8.40
N THR A 155 -6.68 -17.62 -9.64
CA THR A 155 -7.54 -16.89 -10.59
C THR A 155 -8.80 -17.69 -10.93
N GLU A 156 -8.64 -18.93 -11.38
CA GLU A 156 -9.73 -19.81 -11.80
C GLU A 156 -10.75 -20.04 -10.67
N ARG A 157 -10.28 -20.19 -9.42
CA ARG A 157 -11.17 -20.25 -8.25
C ARG A 157 -11.92 -18.96 -7.98
N GLU A 158 -11.29 -17.79 -8.08
CA GLU A 158 -12.01 -16.51 -7.91
C GLU A 158 -13.06 -16.29 -9.01
N ILE A 159 -12.77 -16.68 -10.25
CA ILE A 159 -13.75 -16.67 -11.34
C ILE A 159 -14.92 -17.60 -11.01
N ALA A 160 -14.65 -18.83 -10.58
CA ALA A 160 -15.68 -19.85 -10.30
C ALA A 160 -16.52 -19.55 -9.05
N GLU A 161 -15.92 -18.98 -8.00
CA GLU A 161 -16.56 -18.69 -6.71
C GLU A 161 -17.25 -17.33 -6.69
N GLU A 162 -16.63 -16.28 -7.26
CA GLU A 162 -17.10 -14.89 -7.14
C GLU A 162 -17.51 -14.26 -8.49
N GLY A 163 -17.23 -14.88 -9.64
CA GLY A 163 -17.50 -14.30 -10.97
C GLY A 163 -16.59 -13.12 -11.36
N ARG A 164 -15.52 -12.89 -10.59
CA ARG A 164 -14.65 -11.70 -10.68
C ARG A 164 -13.23 -12.05 -10.22
N VAL A 165 -12.24 -11.27 -10.67
CA VAL A 165 -10.82 -11.47 -10.32
C VAL A 165 -10.25 -10.21 -9.69
N ARG A 166 -9.36 -10.35 -8.71
CA ARG A 166 -8.60 -9.20 -8.18
C ARG A 166 -7.73 -8.57 -9.25
N ARG A 167 -7.80 -7.24 -9.37
CA ARG A 167 -7.01 -6.45 -10.34
C ARG A 167 -5.50 -6.63 -10.15
N SER A 168 -5.03 -6.74 -8.90
CA SER A 168 -3.62 -7.02 -8.58
C SER A 168 -3.13 -8.38 -9.09
N ARG A 169 -4.00 -9.39 -9.12
CA ARG A 169 -3.71 -10.72 -9.68
C ARG A 169 -3.61 -10.69 -11.21
N LEU A 170 -4.54 -10.00 -11.87
CA LEU A 170 -4.47 -9.77 -13.31
C LEU A 170 -3.20 -9.00 -13.71
N GLN A 171 -2.80 -8.02 -12.89
CA GLN A 171 -1.57 -7.27 -13.10
C GLN A 171 -0.33 -8.15 -12.89
N TRP A 172 -0.26 -8.93 -11.81
CA TRP A 172 0.85 -9.89 -11.60
C TRP A 172 0.95 -10.90 -12.74
N LEU A 173 -0.17 -11.49 -13.18
CA LEU A 173 -0.20 -12.44 -14.29
C LEU A 173 0.27 -11.79 -15.60
N ARG A 174 -0.22 -10.59 -15.91
CA ARG A 174 0.27 -9.80 -17.04
C ARG A 174 1.78 -9.63 -16.94
N ASP A 175 2.28 -9.05 -15.85
CA ASP A 175 3.69 -8.69 -15.70
C ASP A 175 4.59 -9.94 -15.77
N ARG A 176 4.17 -11.08 -15.18
CA ARG A 176 4.92 -12.35 -15.20
C ARG A 176 4.94 -13.02 -16.57
N LEU A 177 3.86 -12.91 -17.35
CA LEU A 177 3.78 -13.45 -18.72
C LEU A 177 4.46 -12.53 -19.74
N ASP A 178 4.38 -11.20 -19.55
CA ASP A 178 4.97 -10.16 -20.42
C ASP A 178 6.50 -10.06 -20.26
N LEU A 179 7.04 -10.28 -19.05
CA LEU A 179 8.49 -10.51 -18.85
C LEU A 179 9.00 -11.82 -19.48
N GLY A 180 8.12 -12.60 -20.13
CA GLY A 180 8.53 -13.75 -20.92
C GLY A 180 9.04 -14.90 -20.08
N ALA A 181 8.22 -15.40 -19.15
CA ALA A 181 8.44 -16.70 -18.50
C ALA A 181 8.79 -17.74 -19.58
N THR A 182 10.06 -18.18 -19.61
CA THR A 182 10.66 -18.77 -20.83
C THR A 182 10.00 -20.09 -21.24
N ALA A 183 9.31 -20.74 -20.31
CA ALA A 183 8.50 -21.93 -20.54
C ALA A 183 7.14 -21.64 -21.22
N ALA A 184 6.53 -20.48 -20.96
CA ALA A 184 5.24 -20.07 -21.54
C ALA A 184 5.41 -19.21 -22.80
N ALA A 185 6.60 -18.66 -23.04
CA ALA A 185 6.95 -17.89 -24.23
C ALA A 185 6.74 -18.71 -25.52
N GLY A 186 5.63 -18.45 -26.22
CA GLY A 186 5.21 -19.19 -27.43
C GLY A 186 3.87 -19.91 -27.30
N LEU A 187 3.29 -20.00 -26.10
CA LEU A 187 1.93 -20.50 -25.92
C LEU A 187 0.90 -19.45 -26.35
N ALA A 188 0.04 -19.79 -27.31
CA ALA A 188 -1.05 -18.90 -27.76
C ALA A 188 -2.05 -18.55 -26.63
N SER A 189 -2.22 -19.44 -25.65
CA SER A 189 -3.04 -19.19 -24.45
C SER A 189 -2.44 -18.10 -23.55
N ALA A 190 -1.11 -18.04 -23.40
CA ALA A 190 -0.44 -17.01 -22.62
C ALA A 190 -0.68 -15.61 -23.24
N ALA A 191 -0.59 -15.51 -24.56
CA ALA A 191 -0.93 -14.28 -25.29
C ALA A 191 -2.41 -13.89 -25.08
N ALA A 192 -3.34 -14.85 -25.17
CA ALA A 192 -4.76 -14.61 -24.91
C ALA A 192 -5.03 -14.13 -23.47
N VAL A 193 -4.38 -14.74 -22.46
CA VAL A 193 -4.47 -14.30 -21.06
C VAL A 193 -3.93 -12.87 -20.90
N VAL A 194 -2.78 -12.54 -21.51
CA VAL A 194 -2.21 -11.18 -21.48
C VAL A 194 -3.16 -10.17 -22.14
N GLN A 195 -3.74 -10.50 -23.30
CA GLN A 195 -4.71 -9.62 -23.98
C GLN A 195 -5.99 -9.41 -23.15
N ALA A 196 -6.54 -10.46 -22.56
CA ALA A 196 -7.70 -10.35 -21.66
C ALA A 196 -7.37 -9.53 -20.41
N CYS A 197 -6.17 -9.68 -19.83
CA CYS A 197 -5.70 -8.86 -18.72
C CYS A 197 -5.58 -7.39 -19.14
N LEU A 198 -5.03 -7.08 -20.31
CA LEU A 198 -4.95 -5.70 -20.82
C LEU A 198 -6.33 -5.06 -20.98
N GLN A 199 -7.30 -5.77 -21.57
CA GLN A 199 -8.67 -5.27 -21.73
C GLN A 199 -9.38 -4.99 -20.40
N LEU A 200 -9.15 -5.83 -19.38
CA LEU A 200 -9.74 -5.65 -18.04
C LEU A 200 -8.97 -4.64 -17.17
N LEU A 201 -7.71 -4.38 -17.48
CA LEU A 201 -6.92 -3.35 -16.82
C LEU A 201 -7.21 -1.96 -17.40
N GLY A 202 -7.46 -1.83 -18.71
CA GLY A 202 -7.75 -0.57 -19.39
C GLY A 202 -6.48 0.16 -19.83
#